data_AF-A0A973HW88-F1
#
_entry.id   AF-A0A973HW88-F1
#
_cell.length_a   1.000
_cell.length_b   1.000
_cell.length_c   1.000
_cell.angle_alpha   90.00
_cell.angle_beta   90.00
_cell.angle_gamma   90.00
#
_symmetry.space_group_name_H-M   'P 1'
#
loop_
_entity.id
_entity.type
_entity.pdbx_description
1 polymer ?
#
loop_
_entity_poly.entity_id
_entity_poly.type
_entity_poly.pdbx_seq_one_letter_code
_entity_poly.pdbx_strand_id
1 'polypeptide(L)'
;PDFIINAGGIINVSVEARSEGYDERTAVLKIENIYNALREVFDTARRENLTPAEAADRVAENRLEEARRRNGSSVVDAAPNR
;
A
#
# COMPACT_ATOMS: atom_id res chain seq x y z
N PRO A 1 -5.46 4.79 -9.78
CA PRO A 1 -6.78 4.79 -9.12
C PRO A 1 -6.91 5.97 -8.15
N ASP A 2 -8.13 6.45 -7.97
CA ASP A 2 -8.50 7.53 -7.03
C ASP A 2 -8.06 7.25 -5.58
N PHE A 3 -8.16 6.01 -5.12
CA PHE A 3 -7.70 5.65 -3.77
C PHE A 3 -6.16 5.75 -3.59
N ILE A 4 -5.38 5.62 -4.67
CA ILE A 4 -3.91 5.73 -4.59
C ILE A 4 -3.48 7.19 -4.55
N ILE A 5 -4.08 8.05 -5.37
CA ILE A 5 -3.72 9.47 -5.41
C ILE A 5 -4.11 10.19 -4.11
N ASN A 6 -5.22 9.78 -3.49
CA ASN A 6 -5.72 10.37 -2.24
C ASN A 6 -5.07 9.78 -0.97
N ALA A 7 -4.10 8.86 -1.11
CA ALA A 7 -3.49 8.17 0.03
C ALA A 7 -2.66 9.09 0.96
N GLY A 8 -2.33 10.31 0.52
CA GLY A 8 -1.50 11.27 1.28
C GLY A 8 -2.05 11.62 2.66
N GLY A 9 -3.37 11.77 2.80
CA GLY A 9 -3.99 12.07 4.10
C GLY A 9 -3.84 10.93 5.12
N ILE A 10 -4.06 9.68 4.67
CA ILE A 10 -3.89 8.49 5.51
C ILE A 10 -2.41 8.29 5.87
N ILE A 11 -1.50 8.55 4.92
CA ILE A 11 -0.06 8.50 5.18
C ILE A 11 0.34 9.51 6.26
N ASN A 12 -0.16 10.74 6.20
CA ASN A 12 0.16 11.77 7.18
C ASN A 12 -0.29 11.36 8.60
N VAL A 13 -1.55 10.90 8.74
CA VAL A 13 -2.08 10.40 10.02
C VAL A 13 -1.28 9.19 10.53
N SER A 14 -0.82 8.31 9.62
CA SER A 14 0.02 7.16 10.01
C SER A 14 1.36 7.58 10.61
N VAL A 15 1.89 8.75 10.23
CA VAL A 15 3.11 9.30 10.81
C VAL A 15 2.84 9.88 12.19
N GLU A 16 1.69 10.55 12.38
CA GLU A 16 1.26 11.06 13.69
C GLU A 16 1.09 9.94 14.73
N ALA A 17 0.61 8.77 14.29
CA ALA A 17 0.39 7.60 15.15
C ALA A 17 1.68 6.90 15.63
N ARG A 18 2.87 7.35 15.22
CA ARG A 18 4.14 6.78 15.66
C ARG A 18 4.41 7.15 17.12
N SER A 19 5.02 6.24 17.87
CA SER A 19 5.42 6.48 19.28
C SER A 19 6.42 7.63 19.46
N GLU A 20 7.11 8.03 18.38
CA GLU A 20 8.07 9.13 18.34
C GLU A 20 7.40 10.50 18.07
N GLY A 21 6.08 10.51 17.80
CA GLY A 21 5.34 11.71 17.39
C GLY A 21 5.44 11.99 15.88
N TYR A 22 4.87 13.14 15.48
CA TYR A 22 4.85 13.56 14.08
C TYR A 22 6.22 14.05 13.60
N ASP A 23 6.66 13.52 12.45
CA ASP A 23 7.82 14.02 11.71
C ASP A 23 7.43 14.30 10.26
N GLU A 24 7.37 15.59 9.92
CA GLU A 24 7.02 16.07 8.57
C GLU A 24 7.92 15.46 7.50
N ARG A 25 9.22 15.30 7.79
CA ARG A 25 10.17 14.74 6.82
C ARG A 25 9.83 13.29 6.49
N THR A 26 9.48 12.50 7.49
CA THR A 26 8.99 11.13 7.30
C THR A 26 7.66 11.10 6.54
N ALA A 27 6.75 12.03 6.82
CA ALA A 27 5.48 12.12 6.08
C ALA A 27 5.70 12.42 4.59
N VAL A 28 6.52 13.42 4.27
CA VAL A 28 6.87 13.79 2.88
C VAL A 28 7.53 12.63 2.16
N LEU A 29 8.53 11.97 2.75
CA LEU A 29 9.18 10.80 2.14
C LEU A 29 8.21 9.64 1.86
N LYS A 30 7.22 9.43 2.74
CA LYS A 30 6.18 8.42 2.52
C LYS A 30 5.19 8.84 1.42
N ILE A 31 4.85 10.12 1.32
CA ILE A 31 3.99 10.66 0.26
C ILE A 31 4.66 10.57 -1.10
N GLU A 32 5.98 10.82 -1.20
CA GLU A 32 6.73 10.66 -2.45
C GLU A 32 6.65 9.23 -3.01
N ASN A 33 6.49 8.22 -2.14
CA ASN A 33 6.29 6.84 -2.58
C ASN A 33 4.95 6.58 -3.30
N ILE A 34 3.98 7.51 -3.23
CA ILE A 34 2.75 7.43 -4.04
C ILE A 34 3.09 7.42 -5.53
N TYR A 35 4.07 8.22 -5.95
CA TYR A 35 4.54 8.24 -7.33
C TYR A 35 5.03 6.85 -7.77
N ASN A 36 5.87 6.21 -6.96
CA ASN A 36 6.40 4.88 -7.22
C ASN A 36 5.29 3.83 -7.26
N ALA A 37 4.32 3.91 -6.35
CA ALA A 37 3.17 3.01 -6.32
C ALA A 37 2.31 3.14 -7.59
N LEU A 38 2.03 4.37 -8.05
CA LEU A 38 1.31 4.60 -9.29
C LEU A 38 2.07 4.05 -10.50
N ARG A 39 3.39 4.23 -10.54
CA ARG A 39 4.23 3.70 -11.61
C ARG A 39 4.14 2.17 -11.70
N GLU A 40 4.27 1.48 -10.56
CA GLU A 40 4.15 0.02 -10.47
C GLU A 40 2.78 -0.47 -10.92
N VAL A 41 1.70 0.22 -10.53
CA VAL A 41 0.34 -0.12 -10.96
C VAL A 41 0.19 0.02 -12.47
N PHE A 42 0.68 1.11 -13.07
CA PHE A 42 0.58 1.30 -14.52
C PHE A 42 1.45 0.32 -15.30
N ASP A 43 2.64 -0.01 -14.80
CA ASP A 43 3.50 -1.03 -15.39
C ASP A 43 2.85 -2.41 -15.34
N THR A 44 2.24 -2.76 -14.20
CA THR A 44 1.51 -4.03 -14.01
C THR A 44 0.27 -4.10 -14.91
N ALA A 45 -0.52 -3.03 -14.97
CA ALA A 45 -1.69 -2.93 -15.85
C ALA A 45 -1.31 -3.20 -17.32
N ARG A 46 -0.22 -2.59 -17.80
CA ARG A 46 0.30 -2.82 -19.16
C ARG A 46 0.80 -4.24 -19.37
N ARG A 47 1.59 -4.76 -18.43
CA ARG A 47 2.21 -6.09 -18.55
C ARG A 47 1.19 -7.22 -18.53
N GLU A 48 0.15 -7.09 -17.73
CA GLU A 48 -0.83 -8.15 -17.47
C GLU A 48 -2.17 -7.91 -18.18
N ASN A 49 -2.26 -6.83 -18.97
CA ASN A 49 -3.47 -6.43 -19.70
C ASN A 49 -4.69 -6.29 -18.77
N LEU A 50 -4.48 -5.57 -17.65
CA LEU A 50 -5.48 -5.29 -16.62
C LEU A 50 -5.88 -3.81 -16.65
N THR A 51 -7.04 -3.49 -16.10
CA THR A 51 -7.36 -2.11 -15.77
C THR A 51 -6.44 -1.60 -14.64
N PRO A 52 -6.19 -0.28 -14.53
CA PRO A 52 -5.42 0.26 -13.41
C PRO A 52 -5.99 -0.04 -12.02
N ALA A 53 -7.30 -0.31 -11.92
CA ALA A 53 -7.94 -0.71 -10.67
C ALA A 53 -7.56 -2.15 -10.29
N GLU A 54 -7.76 -3.10 -11.20
CA GLU A 54 -7.39 -4.51 -10.99
C GLU A 54 -5.88 -4.67 -10.75
N ALA A 55 -5.05 -3.92 -11.47
CA ALA A 55 -3.61 -3.92 -11.27
C ALA A 55 -3.22 -3.37 -9.88
N ALA A 56 -3.96 -2.40 -9.35
CA ALA A 56 -3.73 -1.88 -8.01
C ALA A 56 -4.09 -2.89 -6.92
N ASP A 57 -5.22 -3.58 -7.05
CA ASP A 57 -5.60 -4.66 -6.13
C ASP A 57 -4.53 -5.76 -6.12
N ARG A 58 -4.07 -6.16 -7.30
CA ARG A 58 -3.00 -7.15 -7.46
C ARG A 58 -1.68 -6.73 -6.81
N VAL A 59 -1.25 -5.49 -7.03
CA VAL A 59 -0.03 -4.95 -6.40
C VAL A 59 -0.18 -4.93 -4.88
N ALA A 60 -1.35 -4.58 -4.36
CA ALA A 60 -1.62 -4.59 -2.93
C ALA A 60 -1.58 -6.00 -2.33
N GLU A 61 -2.24 -6.97 -2.97
CA GLU A 61 -2.24 -8.39 -2.57
C GLU A 61 -0.81 -8.95 -2.52
N ASN A 62 -0.03 -8.76 -3.59
CA ASN A 62 1.36 -9.22 -3.66
C ASN A 62 2.20 -8.66 -2.50
N ARG A 63 2.06 -7.36 -2.20
CA ARG A 63 2.77 -6.72 -1.08
C ARG A 63 2.36 -7.29 0.28
N LEU A 64 1.08 -7.60 0.47
CA LEU A 64 0.57 -8.22 1.70
C LEU A 64 1.11 -9.65 1.85
N GLU A 65 1.11 -10.43 0.77
CA GLU A 65 1.68 -11.79 0.78
C GLU A 65 3.17 -11.79 1.07
N GLU A 66 3.93 -10.88 0.48
CA GLU A 66 5.35 -10.70 0.76
C GLU A 66 5.59 -10.29 2.22
N ALA A 67 4.78 -9.37 2.76
CA ALA A 67 4.85 -9.00 4.17
C ALA A 67 4.52 -10.19 5.08
N ARG A 68 3.49 -10.98 4.78
CA ARG A 68 3.13 -12.21 5.51
C ARG A 68 4.27 -13.23 5.49
N ARG A 69 4.91 -13.44 4.33
CA ARG A 69 6.08 -14.32 4.19
C ARG A 69 7.26 -13.83 5.02
N ARG A 70 7.57 -12.53 4.97
CA ARG A 70 8.67 -11.92 5.76
C ARG A 70 8.42 -11.98 7.26
N ASN A 71 7.17 -11.86 7.68
CA ASN A 71 6.78 -11.86 9.09
C ASN A 71 6.53 -13.28 9.64
N GLY A 72 6.77 -14.34 8.86
CA GLY A 72 6.66 -15.73 9.29
C GLY A 72 5.27 -16.09 9.82
N SER A 73 4.32 -16.38 8.92
CA SER A 73 3.13 -17.24 9.18
C SER A 73 2.48 -17.12 10.57
N SER A 74 2.28 -15.90 11.09
CA SER A 74 1.64 -15.66 12.39
C SER A 74 0.27 -15.00 12.29
N VAL A 75 -0.29 -14.88 11.09
CA VAL A 75 -1.70 -14.51 10.92
C VAL A 75 -2.45 -15.77 10.49
N VAL A 76 -2.72 -16.63 11.47
CA VAL A 76 -3.70 -17.70 11.32
C VAL A 76 -5.08 -17.07 11.07
N ASP A 77 -5.68 -17.49 9.95
CA ASP A 77 -7.10 -17.49 9.61
C ASP A 77 -8.04 -16.66 10.50
N ALA A 78 -8.21 -15.37 10.19
CA ALA A 78 -9.46 -14.68 10.50
C ALA A 78 -10.41 -14.89 9.31
N ALA A 79 -11.01 -16.08 9.23
CA ALA A 79 -12.14 -16.35 8.35
C ALA A 79 -13.28 -15.35 8.63
N PRO A 80 -13.99 -14.84 7.61
CA PRO A 80 -15.17 -14.01 7.84
C PRO A 80 -16.28 -14.90 8.40
N ASN A 81 -16.66 -14.67 9.66
CA ASN A 81 -17.83 -15.30 10.22
C ASN A 81 -19.08 -14.72 9.53
N ARG A 82 -19.98 -15.62 9.11
CA ARG A 82 -21.28 -15.32 8.50
C ARG A 82 -22.17 -14.52 9.43
#